data_AF-A0A952UNA0-F1
#
_entry.id   AF-A0A952UNA0-F1
#
_cell.length_a   1.000
_cell.length_b   1.000
_cell.length_c   1.000
_cell.angle_alpha   90.00
_cell.angle_beta   90.00
_cell.angle_gamma   90.00
#
_symmetry.space_group_name_H-M   'P 1'
#
loop_
_entity.id
_entity.type
_entity.pdbx_description
1 polymer ?
#
loop_
_entity_poly.entity_id
_entity_poly.type
_entity_poly.pdbx_seq_one_letter_code
_entity_poly.pdbx_strand_id
1 'polypeptide(L)'
;MPNPRRAKQDGRPSGGAAGRPPAAQASAPANPAAALVGLYLRPLRDDVLPARHSAGARRRAGQIQAFLRPLHEAARAALRSEADVTLLVVDSRDWYKLARYPYGLPFARTAVGGRQANVIVAADHQPRLLQRFDGAMLAAARAGVSAPAQLGEFIDLMVGHEWGHAVANLSGLRTRLKWLDELNATYLFVQALRATGQRDALLRLTEWSRWQVAGTSAEAGDLAAFEYPRNRAGWERLLWYQGVFAERALDLSERRGWDYLTELRSALPPADRGELARKLVELEPSFKPWFAVFGRKVG
;
A
#
# COMPACT_ATOMS: atom_id res chain seq x y z
N MET A 1 37.52 -60.16 16.51
CA MET A 1 38.96 -60.07 16.14
C MET A 1 39.05 -60.16 14.62
N PRO A 2 39.96 -59.48 13.89
CA PRO A 2 40.54 -58.13 13.98
C PRO A 2 40.23 -57.25 12.73
N ASN A 3 40.70 -55.99 12.83
CA ASN A 3 40.83 -54.82 11.94
C ASN A 3 41.44 -55.08 10.52
N PRO A 4 41.83 -54.07 9.66
CA PRO A 4 41.37 -52.70 9.36
C PRO A 4 41.30 -52.39 7.82
N ARG A 5 40.80 -51.22 7.41
CA ARG A 5 41.45 -50.32 6.41
C ARG A 5 40.61 -49.07 6.10
N ARG A 6 41.13 -47.90 6.50
CA ARG A 6 41.25 -46.62 5.74
C ARG A 6 41.36 -45.48 6.77
N ALA A 7 42.54 -44.91 7.00
CA ALA A 7 43.34 -44.02 6.16
C ALA A 7 42.98 -42.53 6.34
N LYS A 8 43.89 -41.87 7.08
CA LYS A 8 44.43 -40.52 6.93
C LYS A 8 43.56 -39.30 7.26
N GLN A 9 43.88 -38.76 8.45
CA GLN A 9 43.91 -37.34 8.79
C GLN A 9 45.01 -36.61 8.00
N ASP A 10 44.72 -35.37 7.61
CA ASP A 10 45.59 -34.18 7.55
C ASP A 10 44.57 -32.99 7.61
N GLY A 11 44.57 -32.01 8.51
CA GLY A 11 45.58 -31.51 9.43
C GLY A 11 46.17 -30.18 8.93
N ARG A 12 45.41 -29.06 8.97
CA ARG A 12 45.92 -27.65 9.03
C ARG A 12 44.78 -26.61 9.15
N PRO A 13 45.06 -25.35 9.57
CA PRO A 13 44.39 -24.77 10.73
C PRO A 13 43.51 -23.54 10.41
N SER A 14 42.78 -23.15 11.46
CA SER A 14 42.00 -21.94 11.68
C SER A 14 42.50 -20.66 10.99
N GLY A 15 41.66 -20.11 10.11
CA GLY A 15 41.66 -18.70 9.71
C GLY A 15 40.33 -18.07 10.09
N GLY A 16 40.30 -17.32 11.18
CA GLY A 16 39.13 -16.57 11.63
C GLY A 16 38.77 -15.48 10.63
N ALA A 17 37.65 -15.63 9.95
CA ALA A 17 37.01 -14.55 9.23
C ALA A 17 36.15 -13.76 10.21
N ALA A 18 36.64 -12.58 10.58
CA ALA A 18 35.92 -11.58 11.34
C ALA A 18 34.51 -11.37 10.76
N GLY A 19 33.49 -11.72 11.54
CA GLY A 19 32.10 -11.47 11.20
C GLY A 19 31.89 -9.97 11.04
N ARG A 20 31.61 -9.53 9.81
CA ARG A 20 31.06 -8.20 9.58
C ARG A 20 29.75 -8.10 10.36
N PRO A 21 29.61 -7.15 11.30
CA PRO A 21 28.34 -6.96 11.99
C PRO A 21 27.26 -6.60 10.97
N PRO A 22 26.03 -7.11 11.12
CA PRO A 22 24.92 -6.73 10.26
C PRO A 22 24.72 -5.22 10.36
N ALA A 23 24.64 -4.57 9.20
CA ALA A 23 24.40 -3.13 9.10
C ALA A 23 23.12 -2.80 9.87
N ALA A 24 23.27 -2.16 11.03
CA ALA A 24 22.17 -1.57 11.76
C ALA A 24 21.51 -0.55 10.83
N GLN A 25 20.28 -0.84 10.41
CA GLN A 25 19.44 0.14 9.72
C GLN A 25 19.15 1.25 10.73
N ALA A 26 19.93 2.32 10.64
CA ALA A 26 19.67 3.54 11.37
C ALA A 26 18.27 4.04 11.01
N SER A 27 17.43 4.19 12.04
CA SER A 27 16.09 4.74 11.99
C SER A 27 16.05 6.03 11.17
N ALA A 28 15.11 6.11 10.23
CA ALA A 28 14.83 7.31 9.45
C ALA A 28 14.58 8.53 10.38
N PRO A 29 14.92 9.75 9.96
CA PRO A 29 14.80 10.93 10.81
C PRO A 29 13.35 11.14 11.26
N ALA A 30 13.18 11.33 12.57
CA ALA A 30 11.91 11.42 13.28
C ALA A 30 11.15 12.76 13.06
N ASN A 31 11.38 13.48 11.96
CA ASN A 31 10.63 14.71 11.69
C ASN A 31 10.42 14.95 10.17
N PRO A 32 9.18 14.85 9.66
CA PRO A 32 8.88 15.14 8.26
C PRO A 32 9.13 16.59 7.86
N ALA A 33 9.07 17.55 8.80
CA ALA A 33 9.45 18.93 8.52
C ALA A 33 10.97 19.05 8.28
N ALA A 34 11.78 18.25 8.99
CA ALA A 34 13.22 18.16 8.73
C ALA A 34 13.54 17.48 7.38
N ALA A 35 12.66 16.59 6.91
CA ALA A 35 12.79 15.95 5.58
C ALA A 35 12.54 16.91 4.40
N LEU A 36 12.01 18.11 4.65
CA LEU A 36 11.83 19.16 3.65
C LEU A 36 12.95 20.20 3.65
N VAL A 37 13.91 20.12 4.59
CA VAL A 37 15.07 21.02 4.62
C VAL A 37 15.93 20.75 3.38
N GLY A 38 16.15 21.79 2.56
CA GLY A 38 16.85 21.68 1.28
C GLY A 38 15.99 21.20 0.10
N LEU A 39 14.68 21.08 0.29
CA LEU A 39 13.71 20.74 -0.74
C LEU A 39 12.85 21.95 -1.12
N TYR A 40 13.06 22.50 -2.32
CA TYR A 40 12.24 23.61 -2.82
C TYR A 40 11.12 23.07 -3.71
N LEU A 41 9.97 22.77 -3.11
CA LEU A 41 8.75 22.40 -3.83
C LEU A 41 7.86 23.63 -4.05
N ARG A 42 7.41 23.83 -5.29
CA ARG A 42 6.52 24.93 -5.66
C ARG A 42 5.09 24.60 -5.22
N PRO A 43 4.35 25.54 -4.61
CA PRO A 43 2.98 25.29 -4.21
C PRO A 43 2.04 25.26 -5.43
N LEU A 44 1.05 24.40 -5.36
CA LEU A 44 -0.16 24.44 -6.16
C LEU A 44 -1.33 24.56 -5.17
N ARG A 45 -1.88 25.77 -5.09
CA ARG A 45 -2.83 26.15 -4.04
C ARG A 45 -4.18 25.48 -4.26
N ASP A 46 -4.70 24.90 -3.19
CA ASP A 46 -6.07 24.42 -3.03
C ASP A 46 -6.35 24.36 -1.52
N ASP A 47 -7.54 24.77 -1.09
CA ASP A 47 -7.88 24.88 0.34
C ASP A 47 -8.37 23.55 0.93
N VAL A 48 -8.69 22.56 0.07
CA VAL A 48 -9.18 21.24 0.48
C VAL A 48 -8.03 20.24 0.52
N LEU A 49 -7.24 20.15 -0.55
CA LEU A 49 -6.11 19.25 -0.69
C LEU A 49 -4.89 20.02 -1.24
N PRO A 50 -4.10 20.69 -0.37
CA PRO A 50 -2.89 21.38 -0.79
C PRO A 50 -1.92 20.46 -1.54
N ALA A 51 -1.27 20.99 -2.58
CA ALA A 51 -0.24 20.27 -3.31
C ALA A 51 1.06 21.06 -3.44
N ARG A 52 2.19 20.35 -3.51
CA ARG A 52 3.51 20.91 -3.82
C ARG A 52 4.22 20.03 -4.84
N HIS A 53 5.05 20.64 -5.69
CA HIS A 53 5.68 19.91 -6.78
C HIS A 53 7.10 20.35 -7.11
N SER A 54 7.91 19.42 -7.63
CA SER A 54 9.24 19.71 -8.18
C SER A 54 9.15 20.59 -9.43
N ALA A 55 10.26 21.18 -9.86
CA ALA A 55 10.32 21.93 -11.12
C ALA A 55 9.90 21.03 -12.30
N GLY A 56 9.06 21.54 -13.21
CA GLY A 56 8.53 20.75 -14.34
C GLY A 56 7.32 19.86 -14.02
N ALA A 57 7.07 19.53 -12.76
CA ALA A 57 6.00 18.60 -12.37
C ALA A 57 4.60 19.22 -12.19
N ARG A 58 4.41 20.50 -12.56
CA ARG A 58 3.16 21.25 -12.29
C ARG A 58 1.92 20.57 -12.90
N ARG A 59 2.00 20.14 -14.16
CA ARG A 59 0.87 19.51 -14.87
C ARG A 59 0.47 18.20 -14.19
N ARG A 60 1.45 17.37 -13.88
CA ARG A 60 1.26 16.11 -13.16
C ARG A 60 0.64 16.34 -11.78
N ALA A 61 1.13 17.32 -11.04
CA ALA A 61 0.57 17.71 -9.75
C ALA A 61 -0.90 18.13 -9.86
N GLY A 62 -1.26 18.94 -10.85
CA GLY A 62 -2.65 19.33 -11.09
C GLY A 62 -3.55 18.16 -11.45
N GLN A 63 -3.07 17.19 -12.24
CA GLN A 63 -3.84 15.98 -12.59
C GLN A 63 -4.13 15.12 -11.36
N ILE A 64 -3.11 14.82 -10.55
CA ILE A 64 -3.28 14.00 -9.35
C ILE A 64 -4.08 14.73 -8.28
N GLN A 65 -3.89 16.05 -8.12
CA GLN A 65 -4.69 16.86 -7.20
C GLN A 65 -6.16 16.86 -7.63
N ALA A 66 -6.46 17.04 -8.92
CA ALA A 66 -7.84 17.02 -9.42
C ALA A 66 -8.53 15.67 -9.19
N PHE A 67 -7.78 14.56 -9.29
CA PHE A 67 -8.27 13.22 -8.99
C PHE A 67 -8.59 13.02 -7.49
N LEU A 68 -7.66 13.41 -6.61
CA LEU A 68 -7.79 13.17 -5.17
C LEU A 68 -8.67 14.18 -4.44
N ARG A 69 -8.74 15.44 -4.90
CA ARG A 69 -9.45 16.53 -4.23
C ARG A 69 -10.91 16.17 -3.89
N PRO A 70 -11.77 15.73 -4.84
CA PRO A 70 -13.15 15.37 -4.50
C PRO A 70 -13.22 14.17 -3.54
N LEU A 71 -12.31 13.20 -3.65
CA LEU A 71 -12.25 12.06 -2.73
C LEU A 71 -11.98 12.53 -1.30
N HIS A 72 -11.02 13.44 -1.16
CA HIS A 72 -10.64 14.03 0.12
C HIS A 72 -11.78 14.85 0.75
N GLU A 73 -12.47 15.65 -0.06
CA GLU A 73 -13.64 16.42 0.37
C GLU A 73 -14.75 15.50 0.92
N ALA A 74 -15.10 14.45 0.17
CA ALA A 74 -16.12 13.49 0.58
C ALA A 74 -15.75 12.74 1.87
N ALA A 75 -14.48 12.30 2.00
CA ALA A 75 -14.02 11.60 3.19
C ALA A 75 -14.00 12.51 4.43
N ARG A 76 -13.59 13.77 4.29
CA ARG A 76 -13.61 14.75 5.39
C ARG A 76 -15.03 14.97 5.90
N ALA A 77 -15.99 15.14 4.99
CA ALA A 77 -17.40 15.30 5.34
C ALA A 77 -17.96 14.06 6.05
N ALA A 78 -17.75 12.86 5.47
CA ALA A 78 -18.31 11.62 6.01
C ALA A 78 -17.71 11.22 7.36
N LEU A 79 -16.39 11.34 7.50
CA LEU A 79 -15.68 10.94 8.72
C LEU A 79 -15.66 12.06 9.76
N ARG A 80 -16.08 13.29 9.43
CA ARG A 80 -15.86 14.49 10.27
C ARG A 80 -14.39 14.63 10.67
N SER A 81 -13.51 14.38 9.71
CA SER A 81 -12.07 14.32 9.93
C SER A 81 -11.42 15.67 9.61
N GLU A 82 -10.55 16.12 10.50
CA GLU A 82 -9.63 17.25 10.25
C GLU A 82 -8.33 16.79 9.58
N ALA A 83 -8.38 15.66 8.86
CA ALA A 83 -7.21 15.09 8.18
C ALA A 83 -6.52 16.13 7.27
N ASP A 84 -5.35 16.60 7.71
CA ASP A 84 -4.48 17.49 6.96
C ASP A 84 -3.57 16.66 6.04
N VAL A 85 -4.03 16.46 4.80
CA VAL A 85 -3.31 15.72 3.78
C VAL A 85 -2.71 16.69 2.76
N THR A 86 -1.41 16.57 2.49
CA THR A 86 -0.72 17.31 1.43
C THR A 86 -0.23 16.35 0.34
N LEU A 87 -0.48 16.70 -0.93
CA LEU A 87 0.06 15.99 -2.08
C LEU A 87 1.46 16.53 -2.44
N LEU A 88 2.45 15.65 -2.53
CA LEU A 88 3.79 15.98 -3.01
C LEU A 88 4.06 15.25 -4.33
N VAL A 89 4.23 15.98 -5.42
CA VAL A 89 4.60 15.41 -6.73
C VAL A 89 6.03 15.78 -7.07
N VAL A 90 6.94 14.81 -6.96
CA VAL A 90 8.37 15.09 -6.96
C VAL A 90 9.08 14.34 -8.07
N ASP A 91 10.12 14.97 -8.63
CA ASP A 91 11.03 14.31 -9.57
C ASP A 91 11.98 13.34 -8.85
N SER A 92 12.77 12.60 -9.61
CA SER A 92 13.69 11.61 -9.04
C SER A 92 14.75 12.21 -8.12
N ARG A 93 15.26 13.42 -8.41
CA ARG A 93 16.27 14.09 -7.59
C ARG A 93 15.71 14.47 -6.23
N ASP A 94 14.50 15.02 -6.22
CA ASP A 94 13.81 15.43 -5.00
C ASP A 94 13.25 14.24 -4.21
N TRP A 95 12.81 13.17 -4.90
CA TRP A 95 12.38 11.91 -4.28
C TRP A 95 13.43 11.33 -3.34
N TYR A 96 14.69 11.26 -3.77
CA TYR A 96 15.76 10.67 -2.96
C TYR A 96 16.18 11.52 -1.76
N LYS A 97 15.74 12.79 -1.69
CA LYS A 97 15.85 13.61 -0.48
C LYS A 97 14.75 13.27 0.52
N LEU A 98 13.57 12.87 0.04
CA LEU A 98 12.40 12.53 0.86
C LEU A 98 12.43 11.09 1.36
N ALA A 99 12.88 10.13 0.54
CA ALA A 99 12.82 8.71 0.87
C ALA A 99 13.92 7.89 0.18
N ARG A 100 14.20 6.71 0.75
CA ARG A 100 15.10 5.70 0.17
C ARG A 100 14.37 4.66 -0.68
N TYR A 101 13.05 4.80 -0.84
CA TYR A 101 12.27 3.90 -1.68
C TYR A 101 12.62 4.09 -3.16
N PRO A 102 12.47 3.06 -4.01
CA PRO A 102 12.59 3.22 -5.46
C PRO A 102 11.67 4.33 -5.97
N TYR A 103 12.17 5.20 -6.84
CA TYR A 103 11.38 6.24 -7.48
C TYR A 103 10.28 5.63 -8.35
N GLY A 104 9.04 6.11 -8.18
CA GLY A 104 7.89 5.75 -9.03
C GLY A 104 6.67 5.22 -8.29
N LEU A 105 6.84 4.35 -7.28
CA LEU A 105 5.70 3.80 -6.52
C LEU A 105 5.22 4.81 -5.49
N PRO A 106 3.97 5.28 -5.54
CA PRO A 106 3.48 6.25 -4.58
C PRO A 106 3.53 5.67 -3.16
N PHE A 107 3.66 6.55 -2.17
CA PHE A 107 3.59 6.14 -0.77
C PHE A 107 3.01 7.26 0.09
N ALA A 108 2.34 6.88 1.18
CA ALA A 108 1.94 7.82 2.22
C ALA A 108 2.98 7.91 3.35
N ARG A 109 3.12 9.11 3.93
CA ARG A 109 3.90 9.33 5.15
C ARG A 109 3.15 10.23 6.12
N THR A 110 2.78 9.67 7.26
CA THR A 110 2.21 10.43 8.38
C THR A 110 3.29 11.16 9.16
N ALA A 111 2.99 12.38 9.56
CA ALA A 111 3.87 13.23 10.34
C ALA A 111 3.97 12.79 11.80
N VAL A 112 5.07 13.19 12.46
CA VAL A 112 5.19 13.02 13.91
C VAL A 112 4.10 13.83 14.60
N GLY A 113 3.44 13.20 15.57
CA GLY A 113 2.22 13.72 16.20
C GLY A 113 0.93 13.31 15.50
N GLY A 114 0.99 12.69 14.30
CA GLY A 114 -0.18 12.07 13.68
C GLY A 114 -1.28 13.03 13.20
N ARG A 115 -0.96 14.32 13.06
CA ARG A 115 -1.93 15.37 12.67
C ARG A 115 -1.88 15.73 11.19
N GLN A 116 -0.81 15.37 10.49
CA GLN A 116 -0.60 15.66 9.08
C GLN A 116 -0.10 14.43 8.35
N ALA A 117 -0.39 14.30 7.06
CA ALA A 117 0.18 13.25 6.22
C ALA A 117 0.50 13.78 4.83
N ASN A 118 1.54 13.23 4.22
CA ASN A 118 1.87 13.49 2.83
C ASN A 118 1.53 12.26 1.99
N VAL A 119 0.95 12.47 0.80
CA VAL A 119 0.90 11.48 -0.27
C VAL A 119 1.99 11.87 -1.27
N ILE A 120 3.00 11.01 -1.44
CA ILE A 120 4.17 11.29 -2.28
C ILE A 120 4.03 10.51 -3.58
N VAL A 121 4.12 11.21 -4.71
CA VAL A 121 3.91 10.69 -6.06
C VAL A 121 5.06 11.10 -6.96
N ALA A 122 5.48 10.22 -7.86
CA ALA A 122 6.49 10.52 -8.86
C ALA A 122 5.96 11.49 -9.93
N ALA A 123 6.83 12.37 -10.42
CA ALA A 123 6.50 13.31 -11.48
C ALA A 123 6.27 12.63 -12.85
N ASP A 124 6.77 11.40 -13.02
CA ASP A 124 6.71 10.62 -14.24
C ASP A 124 6.69 9.11 -13.94
N HIS A 125 6.33 8.30 -14.94
CA HIS A 125 6.38 6.84 -14.86
C HIS A 125 7.73 6.33 -15.36
N GLN A 126 8.42 5.59 -14.49
CA GLN A 126 9.74 5.03 -14.83
C GLN A 126 9.61 3.69 -15.56
N PRO A 127 10.23 3.50 -16.74
CA PRO A 127 10.15 2.25 -17.49
C PRO A 127 10.58 1.02 -16.68
N ARG A 128 11.64 1.15 -15.87
CA ARG A 128 12.13 0.06 -15.00
C ARG A 128 11.13 -0.37 -13.93
N LEU A 129 10.29 0.56 -13.45
CA LEU A 129 9.23 0.21 -12.52
C LEU A 129 8.12 -0.56 -13.26
N LEU A 130 7.73 -0.09 -14.43
CA LEU A 130 6.68 -0.72 -15.23
C LEU A 130 7.06 -2.16 -15.63
N GLN A 131 8.33 -2.41 -15.95
CA GLN A 131 8.85 -3.75 -16.25
C GLN A 131 8.71 -4.75 -15.09
N ARG A 132 8.53 -4.29 -13.84
CA ARG A 132 8.29 -5.19 -12.70
C ARG A 132 6.94 -5.89 -12.77
N PHE A 133 6.04 -5.45 -13.66
CA PHE A 133 4.72 -6.04 -13.86
C PHE A 133 4.68 -7.02 -15.04
N ASP A 134 5.77 -7.17 -15.82
CA ASP A 134 5.78 -8.00 -17.03
C ASP A 134 5.39 -9.46 -16.74
N GLY A 135 5.87 -10.02 -15.62
CA GLY A 135 5.52 -11.37 -15.18
C GLY A 135 4.02 -11.53 -14.93
N ALA A 136 3.44 -10.61 -14.15
CA ALA A 136 2.00 -10.59 -13.87
C ALA A 136 1.16 -10.33 -15.13
N MET A 137 1.63 -9.47 -16.04
CA MET A 137 0.96 -9.22 -17.32
C MET A 137 0.88 -10.49 -18.17
N LEU A 138 2.00 -11.21 -18.29
CA LEU A 138 2.05 -12.45 -19.06
C LEU A 138 1.18 -13.53 -18.43
N ALA A 139 1.21 -13.67 -17.10
CA ALA A 139 0.39 -14.63 -16.37
C ALA A 139 -1.11 -14.32 -16.51
N ALA A 140 -1.52 -13.06 -16.38
CA ALA A 140 -2.91 -12.64 -16.56
C ALA A 140 -3.40 -12.92 -17.99
N ALA A 141 -2.57 -12.61 -19.00
CA ALA A 141 -2.89 -12.87 -20.40
C ALA A 141 -3.06 -14.38 -20.68
N ARG A 142 -2.23 -15.24 -20.09
CA ARG A 142 -2.38 -16.70 -20.16
C ARG A 142 -3.67 -17.19 -19.50
N ALA A 143 -4.13 -16.51 -18.46
CA ALA A 143 -5.42 -16.75 -17.81
C ALA A 143 -6.62 -16.11 -18.56
N GLY A 144 -6.39 -15.52 -19.74
CA GLY A 144 -7.44 -14.89 -20.54
C GLY A 144 -7.87 -13.49 -20.08
N VAL A 145 -7.11 -12.87 -19.16
CA VAL A 145 -7.39 -11.53 -18.62
C VAL A 145 -6.40 -10.52 -19.16
N SER A 146 -6.89 -9.54 -19.91
CA SER A 146 -6.06 -8.46 -20.46
C SER A 146 -5.93 -7.30 -19.49
N ALA A 147 -4.81 -6.58 -19.56
CA ALA A 147 -4.66 -5.31 -18.84
C ALA A 147 -5.70 -4.29 -19.38
N PRO A 148 -6.48 -3.62 -18.52
CA PRO A 148 -7.56 -2.74 -18.97
C PRO A 148 -7.06 -1.42 -19.56
N ALA A 149 -5.82 -1.04 -19.24
CA ALA A 149 -5.17 0.18 -19.70
C ALA A 149 -3.63 0.05 -19.63
N GLN A 150 -2.93 1.15 -19.89
CA GLN A 150 -1.48 1.22 -19.69
C GLN A 150 -1.11 1.13 -18.20
N LEU A 151 0.00 0.47 -17.86
CA LEU A 151 0.43 0.29 -16.47
C LEU A 151 0.63 1.62 -15.71
N GLY A 152 0.92 2.72 -16.41
CA GLY A 152 0.99 4.04 -15.79
C GLY A 152 -0.34 4.44 -15.12
N GLU A 153 -1.48 4.08 -15.71
CA GLU A 153 -2.80 4.32 -15.12
C GLU A 153 -3.02 3.49 -13.85
N PHE A 154 -2.53 2.24 -13.85
CA PHE A 154 -2.55 1.40 -12.64
C PHE A 154 -1.74 2.05 -11.50
N ILE A 155 -0.54 2.56 -11.78
CA ILE A 155 0.27 3.29 -10.80
C ILE A 155 -0.44 4.55 -10.30
N ASP A 156 -1.18 5.24 -11.17
CA ASP A 156 -1.95 6.44 -10.79
C ASP A 156 -3.10 6.09 -9.86
N LEU A 157 -3.79 4.96 -10.09
CA LEU A 157 -4.83 4.47 -9.18
C LEU A 157 -4.27 4.07 -7.82
N MET A 158 -3.02 3.56 -7.75
CA MET A 158 -2.36 3.29 -6.46
C MET A 158 -2.19 4.56 -5.60
N VAL A 159 -2.17 5.76 -6.20
CA VAL A 159 -2.16 7.00 -5.43
C VAL A 159 -3.43 7.13 -4.58
N GLY A 160 -4.58 6.66 -5.06
CA GLY A 160 -5.82 6.61 -4.29
C GLY A 160 -5.72 5.71 -3.07
N HIS A 161 -5.07 4.55 -3.19
CA HIS A 161 -4.79 3.65 -2.07
C HIS A 161 -3.88 4.32 -1.01
N GLU A 162 -2.80 4.98 -1.43
CA GLU A 162 -1.92 5.71 -0.51
C GLU A 162 -2.62 6.90 0.15
N TRP A 163 -3.49 7.60 -0.57
CA TRP A 163 -4.38 8.59 0.01
C TRP A 163 -5.30 7.96 1.08
N GLY A 164 -5.81 6.75 0.84
CA GLY A 164 -6.57 5.97 1.82
C GLY A 164 -5.77 5.71 3.09
N HIS A 165 -4.50 5.31 3.00
CA HIS A 165 -3.61 5.16 4.17
C HIS A 165 -3.45 6.48 4.92
N ALA A 166 -3.23 7.58 4.21
CA ALA A 166 -3.09 8.91 4.82
C ALA A 166 -4.36 9.30 5.59
N VAL A 167 -5.54 9.16 4.99
CA VAL A 167 -6.83 9.46 5.63
C VAL A 167 -7.12 8.53 6.80
N ALA A 168 -6.86 7.23 6.67
CA ALA A 168 -7.07 6.25 7.74
C ALA A 168 -6.26 6.61 8.99
N ASN A 169 -4.96 6.91 8.80
CA ASN A 169 -4.06 7.26 9.89
C ASN A 169 -4.49 8.54 10.62
N LEU A 170 -4.97 9.54 9.88
CA LEU A 170 -5.41 10.82 10.45
C LEU A 170 -6.82 10.76 11.06
N SER A 171 -7.61 9.73 10.73
CA SER A 171 -9.00 9.61 11.17
C SER A 171 -9.20 8.58 12.29
N GLY A 172 -8.11 8.10 12.91
CA GLY A 172 -8.17 7.13 14.00
C GLY A 172 -8.53 5.70 13.56
N LEU A 173 -8.34 5.38 12.26
CA LEU A 173 -8.71 4.07 11.68
C LEU A 173 -7.53 3.08 11.63
N ARG A 174 -6.38 3.45 12.18
CA ARG A 174 -5.20 2.59 12.21
C ARG A 174 -5.40 1.45 13.21
N THR A 175 -5.29 0.21 12.74
CA THR A 175 -5.60 -0.99 13.51
C THR A 175 -4.35 -1.73 14.02
N ARG A 176 -3.18 -1.48 13.40
CA ARG A 176 -1.92 -2.20 13.66
C ARG A 176 -1.95 -3.68 13.24
N LEU A 177 -3.00 -4.10 12.54
CA LEU A 177 -3.04 -5.32 11.73
C LEU A 177 -2.80 -4.91 10.28
N LYS A 178 -1.69 -5.37 9.70
CA LYS A 178 -1.24 -4.89 8.39
C LYS A 178 -2.30 -5.17 7.32
N TRP A 179 -2.86 -6.38 7.26
CA TRP A 179 -3.87 -6.72 6.24
C TRP A 179 -5.10 -5.83 6.33
N LEU A 180 -5.50 -5.47 7.55
CA LEU A 180 -6.67 -4.64 7.79
C LEU A 180 -6.39 -3.19 7.49
N ASP A 181 -5.18 -2.71 7.80
CA ASP A 181 -4.73 -1.37 7.42
C ASP A 181 -4.70 -1.23 5.88
N GLU A 182 -4.21 -2.25 5.14
CA GLU A 182 -4.27 -2.26 3.67
C GLU A 182 -5.71 -2.30 3.13
N LEU A 183 -6.56 -3.19 3.69
CA LEU A 183 -7.95 -3.29 3.28
C LEU A 183 -8.68 -1.97 3.51
N ASN A 184 -8.48 -1.33 4.65
CA ASN A 184 -9.13 -0.06 4.99
C ASN A 184 -8.64 1.09 4.10
N ALA A 185 -7.37 1.11 3.73
CA ALA A 185 -6.85 2.08 2.76
C ALA A 185 -7.54 1.94 1.40
N THR A 186 -7.65 0.71 0.90
CA THR A 186 -8.37 0.43 -0.36
C THR A 186 -9.87 0.68 -0.23
N TYR A 187 -10.48 0.36 0.92
CA TYR A 187 -11.89 0.64 1.20
C TYR A 187 -12.21 2.13 1.18
N LEU A 188 -11.40 2.95 1.85
CA LEU A 188 -11.52 4.41 1.82
C LEU A 188 -11.48 4.94 0.40
N PHE A 189 -10.55 4.44 -0.41
CA PHE A 189 -10.42 4.81 -1.81
C PHE A 189 -11.67 4.45 -2.63
N VAL A 190 -12.10 3.19 -2.56
CA VAL A 190 -13.31 2.70 -3.24
C VAL A 190 -14.55 3.50 -2.82
N GLN A 191 -14.73 3.68 -1.51
CA GLN A 191 -15.90 4.35 -0.95
C GLN A 191 -15.95 5.82 -1.38
N ALA A 192 -14.81 6.50 -1.42
CA ALA A 192 -14.72 7.87 -1.91
C ALA A 192 -14.98 7.97 -3.43
N LEU A 193 -14.49 7.03 -4.24
CA LEU A 193 -14.81 6.97 -5.67
C LEU A 193 -16.32 6.85 -5.90
N ARG A 194 -16.99 5.96 -5.14
CA ARG A 194 -18.45 5.81 -5.19
C ARG A 194 -19.17 7.09 -4.76
N ALA A 195 -18.79 7.66 -3.62
CA ALA A 195 -19.42 8.86 -3.06
C ALA A 195 -19.29 10.10 -3.98
N THR A 196 -18.22 10.16 -4.77
CA THR A 196 -17.96 11.28 -5.70
C THR A 196 -18.44 11.02 -7.12
N GLY A 197 -19.04 9.86 -7.39
CA GLY A 197 -19.53 9.50 -8.72
C GLY A 197 -18.44 9.28 -9.77
N GLN A 198 -17.19 9.05 -9.36
CA GLN A 198 -16.06 8.76 -10.25
C GLN A 198 -16.12 7.32 -10.79
N ARG A 199 -17.17 7.04 -11.58
CA ARG A 199 -17.53 5.70 -12.06
C ARG A 199 -16.45 5.06 -12.92
N ASP A 200 -15.79 5.83 -13.78
CA ASP A 200 -14.74 5.31 -14.67
C ASP A 200 -13.54 4.83 -13.87
N ALA A 201 -13.07 5.60 -12.89
CA ALA A 201 -11.96 5.18 -12.02
C ALA A 201 -12.33 3.96 -11.15
N LEU A 202 -13.58 3.86 -10.70
CA LEU A 202 -14.08 2.68 -9.98
C LEU A 202 -14.11 1.42 -10.88
N LEU A 203 -14.56 1.58 -12.13
CA LEU A 203 -14.55 0.50 -13.12
C LEU A 203 -13.12 0.07 -13.40
N ARG A 204 -12.21 1.02 -13.64
CA ARG A 204 -10.78 0.75 -13.85
C ARG A 204 -10.15 0.01 -12.67
N LEU A 205 -10.43 0.44 -11.44
CA LEU A 205 -9.96 -0.26 -10.24
C LEU A 205 -10.48 -1.70 -10.19
N THR A 206 -11.73 -1.94 -10.57
CA THR A 206 -12.34 -3.28 -10.65
C THR A 206 -11.67 -4.16 -11.71
N GLU A 207 -11.37 -3.60 -12.87
CA GLU A 207 -10.68 -4.33 -13.94
C GLU A 207 -9.22 -4.63 -13.55
N TRP A 208 -8.52 -3.67 -12.95
CA TRP A 208 -7.17 -3.86 -12.46
C TRP A 208 -7.10 -4.86 -11.31
N SER A 209 -8.07 -4.92 -10.39
CA SER A 209 -8.08 -5.92 -9.32
C SER A 209 -8.21 -7.34 -9.87
N ARG A 210 -9.10 -7.54 -10.86
CA ARG A 210 -9.22 -8.82 -11.57
C ARG A 210 -7.92 -9.21 -12.27
N TRP A 211 -7.28 -8.24 -12.92
CA TRP A 211 -5.98 -8.43 -13.57
C TRP A 211 -4.90 -8.83 -12.56
N GLN A 212 -4.83 -8.17 -11.39
CA GLN A 212 -3.87 -8.51 -10.33
C GLN A 212 -4.06 -9.95 -9.87
N VAL A 213 -5.30 -10.33 -9.50
CA VAL A 213 -5.63 -11.67 -9.00
C VAL A 213 -5.31 -12.73 -10.05
N ALA A 214 -5.70 -12.51 -11.31
CA ALA A 214 -5.39 -13.44 -12.40
C ALA A 214 -3.88 -13.58 -12.62
N GLY A 215 -3.16 -12.45 -12.69
CA GLY A 215 -1.73 -12.40 -12.97
C GLY A 215 -0.83 -12.88 -11.84
N THR A 216 -1.36 -13.06 -10.63
CA THR A 216 -0.58 -13.47 -9.45
C THR A 216 -1.23 -14.60 -8.66
N SER A 217 -2.17 -15.31 -9.26
CA SER A 217 -2.90 -16.42 -8.63
C SER A 217 -1.99 -17.53 -8.05
N ALA A 218 -0.82 -17.76 -8.65
CA ALA A 218 0.18 -18.69 -8.14
C ALA A 218 0.75 -18.31 -6.76
N GLU A 219 0.63 -17.05 -6.36
CA GLU A 219 1.05 -16.53 -5.06
C GLU A 219 -0.06 -16.55 -4.00
N ALA A 220 -1.23 -17.12 -4.32
CA ALA A 220 -2.32 -17.26 -3.38
C ALA A 220 -1.89 -18.02 -2.12
N GLY A 221 -2.26 -17.49 -0.96
CA GLY A 221 -1.86 -18.08 0.31
C GLY A 221 -2.49 -17.44 1.54
N ASP A 222 -2.07 -17.95 2.70
CA ASP A 222 -2.62 -17.58 4.00
C ASP A 222 -2.37 -16.11 4.36
N LEU A 223 -3.38 -15.45 4.92
CA LEU A 223 -3.30 -14.10 5.45
C LEU A 223 -2.18 -13.95 6.49
N ALA A 224 -1.85 -15.00 7.24
CA ALA A 224 -0.73 -14.99 8.17
C ALA A 224 0.61 -14.73 7.47
N ALA A 225 0.79 -15.17 6.22
CA ALA A 225 2.00 -14.94 5.43
C ALA A 225 2.12 -13.48 4.95
N PHE A 226 1.02 -12.71 4.97
CA PHE A 226 1.04 -11.26 4.75
C PHE A 226 1.53 -10.50 5.99
N GLU A 227 1.17 -10.99 7.18
CA GLU A 227 1.53 -10.40 8.47
C GLU A 227 2.97 -10.76 8.89
N TYR A 228 3.42 -11.99 8.61
CA TYR A 228 4.67 -12.55 9.11
C TYR A 228 5.46 -13.36 8.06
N PRO A 229 6.80 -13.24 8.03
CA PRO A 229 7.60 -12.18 8.65
C PRO A 229 7.48 -10.87 7.86
N ARG A 230 7.49 -9.73 8.58
CA ARG A 230 7.20 -8.37 8.07
C ARG A 230 7.97 -7.94 6.80
N ASN A 231 9.05 -8.63 6.44
CA ASN A 231 10.00 -8.24 5.40
C ASN A 231 10.16 -9.26 4.25
N ARG A 232 9.23 -10.22 4.05
CA ARG A 232 9.49 -11.34 3.10
C ARG A 232 8.42 -11.65 2.06
N ALA A 233 7.29 -10.95 2.01
CA ALA A 233 6.38 -11.14 0.87
C ALA A 233 7.04 -10.58 -0.39
N GLY A 234 7.25 -11.43 -1.39
CA GLY A 234 7.74 -11.03 -2.71
C GLY A 234 6.77 -10.06 -3.39
N TRP A 235 7.25 -9.36 -4.41
CA TRP A 235 6.49 -8.36 -5.15
C TRP A 235 5.16 -8.91 -5.70
N GLU A 236 5.19 -10.07 -6.36
CA GLU A 236 3.99 -10.69 -6.95
C GLU A 236 2.97 -11.10 -5.89
N ARG A 237 3.44 -11.58 -4.75
CA ARG A 237 2.56 -11.90 -3.62
C ARG A 237 1.88 -10.67 -3.04
N LEU A 238 2.61 -9.57 -2.89
CA LEU A 238 2.02 -8.30 -2.46
C LEU A 238 0.95 -7.83 -3.46
N LEU A 239 1.21 -7.99 -4.76
CA LEU A 239 0.26 -7.65 -5.81
C LEU A 239 -1.00 -8.53 -5.74
N TRP A 240 -0.86 -9.83 -5.42
CA TRP A 240 -1.99 -10.72 -5.18
C TRP A 240 -2.87 -10.27 -4.00
N TYR A 241 -2.27 -10.02 -2.83
CA TYR A 241 -3.04 -9.55 -1.67
C TYR A 241 -3.75 -8.22 -1.95
N GLN A 242 -3.08 -7.28 -2.62
CA GLN A 242 -3.71 -6.01 -2.99
C GLN A 242 -4.93 -6.21 -3.91
N GLY A 243 -4.84 -7.13 -4.88
CA GLY A 243 -5.99 -7.50 -5.73
C GLY A 243 -7.16 -8.08 -4.93
N VAL A 244 -6.88 -9.04 -4.04
CA VAL A 244 -7.92 -9.65 -3.18
C VAL A 244 -8.54 -8.62 -2.21
N PHE A 245 -7.74 -7.71 -1.66
CA PHE A 245 -8.25 -6.63 -0.81
C PHE A 245 -9.08 -5.62 -1.61
N ALA A 246 -8.70 -5.31 -2.85
CA ALA A 246 -9.48 -4.45 -3.74
C ALA A 246 -10.84 -5.07 -4.11
N GLU A 247 -10.88 -6.34 -4.49
CA GLU A 247 -12.14 -7.05 -4.73
C GLU A 247 -13.04 -7.03 -3.49
N ARG A 248 -12.46 -7.25 -2.31
CA ARG A 248 -13.21 -7.18 -1.05
C ARG A 248 -13.72 -5.78 -0.74
N ALA A 249 -12.89 -4.75 -0.94
CA ALA A 249 -13.29 -3.37 -0.73
C ALA A 249 -14.42 -2.95 -1.67
N LEU A 250 -14.35 -3.36 -2.94
CA LEU A 250 -15.38 -3.13 -3.97
C LEU A 250 -16.74 -3.69 -3.56
N ASP A 251 -16.78 -4.95 -3.11
CA ASP A 251 -17.99 -5.61 -2.59
C ASP A 251 -18.50 -4.93 -1.30
N LEU A 252 -17.62 -4.75 -0.32
CA LEU A 252 -18.02 -4.25 1.00
C LEU A 252 -18.54 -2.81 0.94
N SER A 253 -17.91 -1.96 0.12
CA SER A 253 -18.28 -0.55 -0.02
C SER A 253 -19.68 -0.37 -0.62
N GLU A 254 -20.09 -1.26 -1.53
CA GLU A 254 -21.44 -1.24 -2.10
C GLU A 254 -22.53 -1.43 -1.04
N ARG A 255 -22.27 -2.30 -0.07
CA ARG A 255 -23.25 -2.69 0.95
C ARG A 255 -23.20 -1.80 2.18
N ARG A 256 -22.01 -1.33 2.57
CA ARG A 256 -21.79 -0.66 3.87
C ARG A 256 -21.55 0.84 3.77
N GLY A 257 -21.26 1.39 2.59
CA GLY A 257 -21.06 2.82 2.44
C GLY A 257 -19.98 3.39 3.38
N TRP A 258 -20.25 4.52 4.03
CA TRP A 258 -19.35 5.08 5.03
C TRP A 258 -19.51 4.44 6.42
N ASP A 259 -20.60 3.71 6.65
CA ASP A 259 -20.97 3.20 7.97
C ASP A 259 -19.92 2.23 8.51
N TYR A 260 -19.38 1.34 7.66
CA TYR A 260 -18.29 0.43 8.03
C TYR A 260 -17.12 1.16 8.71
N LEU A 261 -16.66 2.28 8.14
CA LEU A 261 -15.52 3.02 8.70
C LEU A 261 -15.91 3.77 9.97
N THR A 262 -17.12 4.32 10.04
CA THR A 262 -17.58 5.04 11.25
C THR A 262 -17.80 4.10 12.44
N GLU A 263 -18.35 2.90 12.20
CA GLU A 263 -18.48 1.83 13.18
C GLU A 263 -17.10 1.31 13.58
N LEU A 264 -16.21 1.07 12.60
CA LEU A 264 -14.87 0.56 12.88
C LEU A 264 -14.10 1.55 13.75
N ARG A 265 -14.16 2.85 13.44
CA ARG A 265 -13.54 3.88 14.28
C ARG A 265 -14.04 3.84 15.72
N SER A 266 -15.33 3.59 15.91
CA SER A 266 -15.94 3.48 17.25
C SER A 266 -15.47 2.24 18.02
N ALA A 267 -14.99 1.22 17.31
CA ALA A 267 -14.41 0.01 17.88
C ALA A 267 -12.90 0.13 18.21
N LEU A 268 -12.24 1.22 17.79
CA LEU A 268 -10.80 1.46 17.94
C LEU A 268 -10.49 2.53 19.02
N PRO A 269 -9.32 2.46 19.68
CA PRO A 269 -8.35 1.36 19.61
C PRO A 269 -8.83 0.14 20.44
N PRO A 270 -8.48 -1.08 20.02
CA PRO A 270 -8.78 -2.27 20.82
C PRO A 270 -7.78 -2.41 21.97
N ALA A 271 -8.15 -3.09 23.06
CA ALA A 271 -7.24 -3.42 24.14
C ALA A 271 -6.19 -4.46 23.70
N ASP A 272 -6.60 -5.44 22.89
CA ASP A 272 -5.72 -6.45 22.31
C ASP A 272 -6.19 -6.96 20.93
N ARG A 273 -5.38 -7.82 20.31
CA ARG A 273 -5.67 -8.39 18.97
C ARG A 273 -6.87 -9.32 18.95
N GLY A 274 -7.12 -10.06 20.03
CA GLY A 274 -8.27 -10.96 20.15
C GLY A 274 -9.58 -10.20 20.29
N GLU A 275 -9.59 -9.09 21.03
CA GLU A 275 -10.72 -8.16 21.07
C GLU A 275 -10.98 -7.55 19.70
N LEU A 276 -9.94 -7.07 19.01
CA LEU A 276 -10.07 -6.56 17.65
C LEU A 276 -10.68 -7.60 16.71
N ALA A 277 -10.19 -8.83 16.73
CA ALA A 277 -10.72 -9.92 15.90
C ALA A 277 -12.20 -10.21 16.18
N ARG A 278 -12.62 -10.23 17.45
CA ARG A 278 -14.03 -10.41 17.83
C ARG A 278 -14.89 -9.25 17.33
N LYS A 279 -14.50 -8.01 17.64
CA LYS A 279 -15.21 -6.80 17.21
C LYS A 279 -15.33 -6.71 15.69
N LEU A 280 -14.29 -7.06 14.95
CA LEU A 280 -14.31 -7.06 13.48
C LEU A 280 -15.32 -8.05 12.91
N VAL A 281 -15.40 -9.24 13.50
CA VAL A 281 -16.35 -10.28 13.08
C VAL A 281 -17.79 -9.93 13.47
N GLU A 282 -17.99 -9.24 14.59
CA GLU A 282 -19.30 -8.73 15.00
C GLU A 282 -19.76 -7.59 14.09
N LEU A 283 -18.85 -6.65 13.80
CA LEU A 283 -19.09 -5.50 12.94
C LEU A 283 -19.33 -5.91 11.48
N GLU A 284 -18.52 -6.82 10.95
CA GLU A 284 -18.64 -7.32 9.59
C GLU A 284 -18.59 -8.86 9.54
N PRO A 285 -19.72 -9.53 9.80
CA PRO A 285 -19.80 -10.98 9.80
C PRO A 285 -19.36 -11.64 8.50
N SER A 286 -19.45 -10.94 7.35
CA SER A 286 -19.02 -11.50 6.07
C SER A 286 -17.49 -11.63 5.94
N PHE A 287 -16.69 -11.13 6.90
CA PHE A 287 -15.26 -11.46 6.95
C PHE A 287 -15.00 -12.94 7.23
N LYS A 288 -15.85 -13.61 8.04
CA LYS A 288 -15.71 -15.05 8.33
C LYS A 288 -15.63 -15.92 7.06
N PRO A 289 -16.64 -15.90 6.16
CA PRO A 289 -16.55 -16.67 4.92
C PRO A 289 -15.49 -16.13 3.96
N TRP A 290 -15.19 -14.82 3.97
CA TRP A 290 -14.14 -14.25 3.13
C TRP A 290 -12.73 -14.76 3.49
N PHE A 291 -12.44 -15.01 4.77
CA PHE A 291 -11.14 -15.55 5.17
C PHE A 291 -10.81 -16.90 4.52
N ALA A 292 -11.81 -17.66 4.06
CA ALA A 292 -11.60 -18.89 3.30
C ALA A 292 -10.88 -18.67 1.95
N VAL A 293 -10.83 -17.44 1.43
CA VAL A 293 -10.03 -17.09 0.24
C VAL A 293 -8.54 -17.34 0.49
N PHE A 294 -8.05 -17.11 1.70
CA PHE A 294 -6.63 -17.25 2.06
C PHE A 294 -6.24 -18.70 2.42
N GLY A 295 -7.20 -19.62 2.57
CA GLY A 295 -6.95 -21.01 2.96
C GLY A 295 -6.80 -22.00 1.80
N ARG A 296 -7.01 -21.58 0.55
CA ARG A 296 -6.95 -22.48 -0.61
C ARG A 296 -5.50 -22.67 -1.05
N LYS A 297 -4.98 -23.89 -0.93
CA LYS A 297 -3.76 -24.28 -1.66
C LYS A 297 -4.09 -24.28 -3.15
N VAL A 298 -3.28 -23.58 -3.94
CA VAL A 298 -3.27 -23.77 -5.40
C VAL A 298 -2.76 -25.19 -5.63
N GLY A 299 -3.62 -26.04 -6.19
CA GLY A 299 -3.29 -27.42 -6.58
C GLY A 299 -2.41 -27.46 -7.82
#